data_AF-A0A7X3WKD6-F1
#
_entry.id   AF-A0A7X3WKD6-F1
#
_cell.length_a   1.000
_cell.length_b   1.000
_cell.length_c   1.000
_cell.angle_alpha   90.00
_cell.angle_beta   90.00
_cell.angle_gamma   90.00
#
_symmetry.space_group_name_H-M   'P 1'
#
loop_
_entity.id
_entity.type
_entity.pdbx_description
1 polymer ?
#
loop_
_entity_poly.entity_id
_entity_poly.type
_entity_poly.pdbx_seq_one_letter_code
_entity_poly.pdbx_strand_id
1 'polypeptide(L)'
;MKKLAIFFTIACLTIAPTAFAQDWQPAGDQWIERWWALDLVTNTGGFNNSAAQDYLDAGTNGDYNNVSVSTRYGAGLTGRGAVYLPDNGGTLVWSAVDLDTEAGNNMSLAFGPNALDNFTWHGILLILSPDERTTTMYPSHDDYAEIWLNGSKVYDNPAWTGGVRNVTTPTEIELIQGENFLHYKCGEGGGGDYINLRFDETDTDLQIAPTLDGQFLNVLTPVEPRNKVTTTWADIKRK
;
A
#
# COMPACT_ATOMS: atom_id res chain seq x y z
N MET A 1 -25.92 29.58 62.44
CA MET A 1 -24.87 28.86 61.68
C MET A 1 -25.43 28.55 60.29
N LYS A 2 -24.98 29.26 59.25
CA LYS A 2 -25.46 29.10 57.88
C LYS A 2 -24.65 27.97 57.21
N LYS A 3 -25.33 26.92 56.72
CA LYS A 3 -24.69 25.84 55.96
C LYS A 3 -24.53 26.28 54.51
N LEU A 4 -23.27 26.40 54.06
CA LEU A 4 -22.90 26.69 52.68
C LEU A 4 -22.84 25.35 51.92
N ALA A 5 -23.72 25.15 50.95
CA ALA A 5 -23.65 24.00 50.04
C ALA A 5 -22.71 24.36 48.89
N ILE A 6 -21.58 23.65 48.79
CA ILE A 6 -20.65 23.74 47.67
C ILE A 6 -21.06 22.68 46.66
N PHE A 7 -21.54 23.10 45.49
CA PHE A 7 -21.75 22.24 44.34
C PHE A 7 -20.43 22.11 43.58
N PHE A 8 -19.85 20.90 43.56
CA PHE A 8 -18.77 20.55 42.65
C PHE A 8 -19.36 20.26 41.27
N THR A 9 -19.18 21.20 40.34
CA THR A 9 -19.46 20.96 38.92
C THR A 9 -18.31 20.11 38.37
N ILE A 10 -18.55 18.81 38.20
CA ILE A 10 -17.63 17.94 37.44
C ILE A 10 -17.79 18.31 35.97
N ALA A 11 -16.85 19.09 35.45
CA ALA A 11 -16.74 19.31 34.01
C ALA A 11 -16.31 17.99 33.36
N CYS A 12 -17.27 17.28 32.78
CA CYS A 12 -16.98 16.14 31.92
C CYS A 12 -16.37 16.68 30.63
N LEU A 13 -15.03 16.76 30.56
CA LEU A 13 -14.31 16.97 29.31
C LEU A 13 -14.60 15.77 28.40
N THR A 14 -15.55 15.95 27.49
CA THR A 14 -15.71 15.07 26.34
C THR A 14 -14.49 15.27 25.45
N ILE A 15 -13.47 14.43 25.62
CA ILE A 15 -12.43 14.27 24.59
C ILE A 15 -13.13 13.54 23.45
N ALA A 16 -13.73 14.29 22.53
CA ALA A 16 -14.12 13.72 21.26
C ALA A 16 -12.83 13.24 20.59
N PRO A 17 -12.72 11.97 20.17
CA PRO A 17 -11.61 11.58 19.32
C PRO A 17 -11.71 12.43 18.06
N THR A 18 -10.77 13.35 17.90
CA THR A 18 -10.53 13.97 16.59
C THR A 18 -10.08 12.83 15.70
N ALA A 19 -11.03 12.25 14.95
CA ALA A 19 -10.70 11.50 13.76
C ALA A 19 -9.99 12.49 12.85
N PHE A 20 -8.65 12.47 12.85
CA PHE A 20 -7.86 13.27 11.94
C PHE A 20 -8.32 12.91 10.53
N ALA A 21 -8.87 13.89 9.81
CA ALA A 21 -9.16 13.72 8.39
C ALA A 21 -7.84 13.31 7.72
N GLN A 22 -7.87 12.16 7.05
CA GLN A 22 -6.72 11.64 6.31
C GLN A 22 -6.75 12.27 4.92
N ASP A 23 -5.59 12.77 4.46
CA ASP A 23 -5.44 13.30 3.11
C ASP A 23 -5.04 12.14 2.18
N TRP A 24 -6.01 11.53 1.52
CA TRP A 24 -5.79 10.38 0.64
C TRP A 24 -5.10 10.80 -0.67
N GLN A 25 -4.37 9.87 -1.28
CA GLN A 25 -3.84 10.08 -2.63
C GLN A 25 -4.98 10.22 -3.64
N PRO A 26 -4.80 11.00 -4.72
CA PRO A 26 -5.76 11.03 -5.80
C PRO A 26 -5.87 9.66 -6.48
N ALA A 27 -7.04 9.38 -7.03
CA ALA A 27 -7.32 8.21 -7.84
C ALA A 27 -7.74 8.63 -9.26
N GLY A 28 -8.25 7.69 -10.05
CA GLY A 28 -8.64 7.95 -11.42
C GLY A 28 -7.45 7.98 -12.38
N ASP A 29 -7.41 9.00 -13.24
CA ASP A 29 -6.37 9.20 -14.25
C ASP A 29 -5.04 9.74 -13.70
N GLN A 30 -4.99 10.06 -12.40
CA GLN A 30 -3.79 10.52 -11.72
C GLN A 30 -2.86 9.34 -11.38
N TRP A 31 -1.56 9.52 -11.61
CA TRP A 31 -0.56 8.52 -11.28
C TRP A 31 -0.32 8.47 -9.76
N ILE A 32 -0.20 7.27 -9.23
CA ILE A 32 0.01 7.03 -7.80
C ILE A 32 1.49 7.24 -7.48
N GLU A 33 1.78 8.23 -6.64
CA GLU A 33 3.16 8.63 -6.35
C GLU A 33 3.68 8.06 -5.04
N ARG A 34 2.81 7.74 -4.07
CA ARG A 34 3.26 7.26 -2.76
C ARG A 34 2.93 5.80 -2.51
N TRP A 35 3.91 5.07 -2.01
CA TRP A 35 3.86 3.61 -1.84
C TRP A 35 4.39 3.18 -0.48
N TRP A 36 3.81 2.13 0.11
CA TRP A 36 4.43 1.44 1.22
C TRP A 36 5.40 0.42 0.65
N ALA A 37 6.67 0.77 0.56
CA ALA A 37 7.68 0.03 -0.17
C ALA A 37 8.69 -0.63 0.75
N LEU A 38 9.18 -1.80 0.35
CA LEU A 38 10.35 -2.43 0.95
C LEU A 38 11.61 -1.77 0.39
N ASP A 39 12.65 -1.65 1.21
CA ASP A 39 14.00 -1.38 0.70
C ASP A 39 14.33 -2.29 -0.50
N LEU A 40 15.14 -1.78 -1.44
CA LEU A 40 15.45 -2.50 -2.67
C LEU A 40 16.10 -3.85 -2.39
N VAL A 41 15.51 -4.92 -2.95
CA VAL A 41 16.12 -6.25 -2.96
C VAL A 41 17.21 -6.25 -4.03
N THR A 42 18.47 -6.15 -3.65
CA THR A 42 19.60 -5.98 -4.58
C THR A 42 20.26 -7.31 -4.97
N ASN A 43 21.23 -7.28 -5.88
CA ASN A 43 22.00 -8.45 -6.32
C ASN A 43 21.14 -9.62 -6.82
N THR A 44 20.02 -9.32 -7.47
CA THR A 44 19.04 -10.35 -7.91
C THR A 44 19.52 -11.16 -9.11
N GLY A 45 20.59 -10.70 -9.77
CA GLY A 45 21.05 -11.24 -11.05
C GLY A 45 20.10 -10.93 -12.22
N GLY A 46 19.24 -9.92 -12.06
CA GLY A 46 18.37 -9.37 -13.10
C GLY A 46 16.95 -9.92 -13.08
N PHE A 47 16.07 -9.29 -13.88
CA PHE A 47 14.63 -9.54 -13.84
C PHE A 47 14.23 -11.00 -14.12
N ASN A 48 14.93 -11.70 -15.01
CA ASN A 48 14.65 -13.11 -15.31
C ASN A 48 14.81 -14.02 -14.08
N ASN A 49 15.78 -13.71 -13.23
CA ASN A 49 16.01 -14.45 -11.99
C ASN A 49 14.99 -14.02 -10.93
N SER A 50 14.76 -12.71 -10.75
CA SER A 50 13.83 -12.22 -9.73
C SER A 50 12.37 -12.58 -9.99
N ALA A 51 11.96 -12.73 -11.26
CA ALA A 51 10.63 -13.15 -11.64
C ALA A 51 10.18 -14.43 -10.91
N ALA A 52 11.06 -15.43 -10.85
CA ALA A 52 10.77 -16.73 -10.23
C ALA A 52 10.91 -16.74 -8.69
N GLN A 53 11.39 -15.66 -8.07
CA GLN A 53 11.67 -15.62 -6.63
C GLN A 53 10.55 -14.95 -5.84
N ASP A 54 10.28 -15.51 -4.66
CA ASP A 54 9.52 -14.85 -3.61
C ASP A 54 10.47 -14.45 -2.48
N TYR A 55 11.06 -13.26 -2.62
CA TYR A 55 12.01 -12.72 -1.65
C TYR A 55 11.36 -12.42 -0.29
N LEU A 56 10.05 -12.16 -0.27
CA LEU A 56 9.31 -11.93 0.97
C LEU A 56 9.19 -13.24 1.75
N ASP A 57 8.81 -14.33 1.08
CA ASP A 57 8.74 -15.66 1.70
C ASP A 57 10.10 -16.09 2.24
N ALA A 58 11.15 -15.98 1.41
CA ALA A 58 12.50 -16.36 1.78
C ALA A 58 13.05 -15.52 2.94
N GLY A 59 12.92 -14.19 2.86
CA GLY A 59 13.51 -13.28 3.85
C GLY A 59 12.73 -13.18 5.15
N THR A 60 11.49 -13.67 5.19
CA THR A 60 10.66 -13.72 6.40
C THR A 60 10.47 -15.14 6.94
N ASN A 61 11.11 -16.14 6.32
CA ASN A 61 10.96 -17.55 6.66
C ASN A 61 9.48 -18.01 6.65
N GLY A 62 8.74 -17.55 5.65
CA GLY A 62 7.34 -17.93 5.40
C GLY A 62 6.29 -17.19 6.22
N ASP A 63 6.65 -16.16 6.98
CA ASP A 63 5.66 -15.35 7.70
C ASP A 63 4.72 -14.62 6.74
N TYR A 64 5.26 -14.11 5.64
CA TYR A 64 4.49 -13.60 4.51
C TYR A 64 5.26 -13.71 3.20
N ASN A 65 4.51 -13.73 2.11
CA ASN A 65 4.97 -13.90 0.73
C ASN A 65 4.25 -12.92 -0.22
N ASN A 66 4.64 -12.90 -1.50
CA ASN A 66 4.09 -11.99 -2.51
C ASN A 66 2.55 -11.98 -2.58
N VAL A 67 1.92 -13.14 -2.38
CA VAL A 67 0.45 -13.27 -2.39
C VAL A 67 -0.13 -12.67 -1.10
N SER A 68 0.36 -13.11 0.05
CA SER A 68 -0.23 -12.73 1.34
C SER A 68 -0.12 -11.24 1.66
N VAL A 69 0.93 -10.55 1.18
CA VAL A 69 1.07 -9.09 1.39
C VAL A 69 0.04 -8.26 0.61
N SER A 70 -0.59 -8.85 -0.42
CA SER A 70 -1.78 -8.28 -1.06
C SER A 70 -3.09 -8.58 -0.31
N THR A 71 -3.00 -8.88 0.99
CA THR A 71 -4.16 -9.04 1.88
C THR A 71 -3.98 -8.19 3.12
N ARG A 72 -5.08 -7.85 3.81
CA ARG A 72 -5.02 -7.07 5.06
C ARG A 72 -4.04 -7.66 6.08
N TYR A 73 -4.09 -8.98 6.25
CA TYR A 73 -3.26 -9.66 7.23
C TYR A 73 -1.78 -9.54 6.90
N GLY A 74 -1.37 -9.93 5.68
CA GLY A 74 0.04 -9.86 5.28
C GLY A 74 0.57 -8.43 5.19
N ALA A 75 -0.21 -7.49 4.64
CA ALA A 75 0.15 -6.07 4.65
C ALA A 75 0.37 -5.56 6.09
N GLY A 76 -0.46 -5.98 7.06
CA GLY A 76 -0.29 -5.64 8.47
C GLY A 76 0.96 -6.24 9.13
N LEU A 77 1.52 -7.34 8.61
CA LEU A 77 2.76 -7.93 9.12
C LEU A 77 4.00 -7.15 8.70
N THR A 78 3.95 -6.42 7.58
CA THR A 78 5.07 -5.59 7.08
C THR A 78 5.51 -4.51 8.08
N GLY A 79 4.63 -4.09 8.98
CA GLY A 79 4.93 -3.14 10.04
C GLY A 79 5.62 -3.70 11.28
N ARG A 80 5.84 -5.02 11.35
CA ARG A 80 6.28 -5.70 12.59
C ARG A 80 7.69 -6.27 12.51
N GLY A 81 8.27 -6.36 11.32
CA GLY A 81 9.56 -7.01 11.12
C GLY A 81 10.23 -6.65 9.81
N ALA A 82 11.53 -6.89 9.75
CA ALA A 82 12.34 -6.74 8.57
C ALA A 82 12.29 -8.00 7.69
N VAL A 83 12.63 -7.86 6.42
CA VAL A 83 12.90 -8.96 5.49
C VAL A 83 14.42 -9.18 5.50
N TYR A 84 14.88 -10.36 5.91
CA TYR A 84 16.31 -10.67 6.02
C TYR A 84 16.80 -11.50 4.84
N LEU A 85 17.52 -10.86 3.92
CA LEU A 85 18.09 -11.43 2.72
C LEU A 85 19.60 -11.17 2.67
N PRO A 86 20.43 -12.01 3.31
CA PRO A 86 21.87 -11.74 3.47
C PRO A 86 22.60 -11.49 2.15
N ASP A 87 22.19 -12.15 1.07
CA ASP A 87 22.79 -12.01 -0.25
C ASP A 87 22.11 -10.93 -1.12
N ASN A 88 20.91 -10.46 -0.73
CA ASN A 88 20.06 -9.56 -1.51
C ASN A 88 19.66 -8.28 -0.75
N GLY A 89 20.64 -7.60 -0.18
CA GLY A 89 20.46 -6.28 0.47
C GLY A 89 20.50 -6.32 2.00
N GLY A 90 20.63 -7.49 2.62
CA GLY A 90 20.82 -7.64 4.07
C GLY A 90 19.49 -7.58 4.82
N THR A 91 19.32 -6.58 5.68
CA THR A 91 18.09 -6.40 6.47
C THR A 91 17.28 -5.26 5.87
N LEU A 92 16.17 -5.59 5.21
CA LEU A 92 15.31 -4.67 4.49
C LEU A 92 14.09 -4.32 5.33
N VAL A 93 13.70 -3.05 5.35
CA VAL A 93 12.53 -2.57 6.09
C VAL A 93 11.51 -1.92 5.15
N TRP A 94 10.26 -1.94 5.59
CA TRP A 94 9.18 -1.26 4.89
C TRP A 94 9.04 0.18 5.36
N SER A 95 8.82 1.09 4.42
CA SER A 95 8.57 2.50 4.70
C SER A 95 7.70 3.15 3.62
N ALA A 96 7.14 4.33 3.90
CA ALA A 96 6.48 5.12 2.88
C ALA A 96 7.53 5.83 2.01
N VAL A 97 7.42 5.70 0.69
CA VAL A 97 8.30 6.34 -0.28
C VAL A 97 7.50 7.09 -1.33
N ASP A 98 8.11 8.14 -1.90
CA ASP A 98 7.55 8.92 -3.01
C ASP A 98 8.28 8.58 -4.31
N LEU A 99 7.52 8.37 -5.38
CA LEU A 99 7.99 8.15 -6.73
C LEU A 99 7.72 9.41 -7.56
N ASP A 100 8.74 9.94 -8.21
CA ASP A 100 8.55 10.88 -9.31
C ASP A 100 8.07 10.09 -10.53
N THR A 101 6.78 10.16 -10.82
CA THR A 101 6.14 9.36 -11.86
C THR A 101 6.50 9.81 -13.29
N GLU A 102 7.27 10.89 -13.44
CA GLU A 102 7.88 11.33 -14.70
C GLU A 102 9.32 10.82 -14.87
N ALA A 103 9.96 10.33 -13.80
CA ALA A 103 11.35 9.91 -13.83
C ALA A 103 11.52 8.48 -14.39
N GLY A 104 12.49 8.31 -15.29
CA GLY A 104 12.86 7.02 -15.90
C GLY A 104 13.47 6.00 -14.95
N ASN A 105 13.75 6.40 -13.72
CA ASN A 105 14.47 5.64 -12.69
C ASN A 105 13.82 5.88 -11.31
N ASN A 106 12.49 5.96 -11.28
CA ASN A 106 11.75 6.32 -10.08
C ASN A 106 11.88 5.31 -8.94
N MET A 107 12.13 4.02 -9.25
CA MET A 107 12.25 2.99 -8.24
C MET A 107 13.51 3.17 -7.39
N SER A 108 14.65 3.43 -8.02
CA SER A 108 15.94 3.63 -7.36
C SER A 108 16.04 5.01 -6.73
N LEU A 109 15.56 6.06 -7.42
CA LEU A 109 15.58 7.43 -6.90
C LEU A 109 14.82 7.57 -5.58
N ALA A 110 13.73 6.82 -5.40
CA ALA A 110 12.95 6.81 -4.17
C ALA A 110 13.78 6.43 -2.92
N PHE A 111 14.89 5.70 -3.12
CA PHE A 111 15.81 5.28 -2.06
C PHE A 111 17.17 6.02 -2.11
N GLY A 112 17.36 6.94 -3.07
CA GLY A 112 18.55 7.79 -3.20
C GLY A 112 19.51 7.48 -4.36
N PRO A 113 19.74 6.23 -4.79
CA PRO A 113 20.53 5.95 -5.98
C PRO A 113 19.92 6.54 -7.25
N ASN A 114 20.75 7.04 -8.17
CA ASN A 114 20.33 7.54 -9.47
C ASN A 114 20.66 6.48 -10.53
N ALA A 115 19.73 5.55 -10.75
CA ALA A 115 19.86 4.30 -11.50
C ALA A 115 20.62 3.19 -10.76
N LEU A 116 20.01 2.00 -10.76
CA LEU A 116 20.57 0.78 -10.18
C LEU A 116 20.20 -0.40 -11.08
N ASP A 117 21.08 -1.40 -11.17
CA ASP A 117 20.82 -2.61 -11.94
C ASP A 117 20.61 -3.81 -11.01
N ASN A 118 19.97 -4.86 -11.51
CA ASN A 118 19.85 -6.16 -10.84
C ASN A 118 19.22 -6.06 -9.44
N PHE A 119 18.05 -5.43 -9.37
CA PHE A 119 17.28 -5.31 -8.14
C PHE A 119 15.82 -5.71 -8.33
N THR A 120 15.06 -5.76 -7.24
CA THR A 120 13.61 -5.93 -7.26
C THR A 120 12.98 -4.96 -6.29
N TRP A 121 11.95 -4.29 -6.78
CA TRP A 121 11.15 -3.34 -6.03
C TRP A 121 9.84 -4.00 -5.61
N HIS A 122 9.40 -3.68 -4.40
CA HIS A 122 8.12 -4.12 -3.85
C HIS A 122 7.38 -2.92 -3.27
N GLY A 123 6.12 -2.76 -3.64
CA GLY A 123 5.25 -1.73 -3.10
C GLY A 123 3.85 -2.25 -2.81
N ILE A 124 3.24 -1.69 -1.77
CA ILE A 124 1.88 -2.03 -1.35
C ILE A 124 1.03 -0.77 -1.33
N LEU A 125 -0.21 -0.92 -1.79
CA LEU A 125 -1.27 0.06 -1.62
C LEU A 125 -2.45 -0.53 -0.85
N LEU A 126 -3.09 0.33 -0.06
CA LEU A 126 -4.47 0.13 0.36
C LEU A 126 -5.35 0.96 -0.56
N ILE A 127 -6.38 0.36 -1.12
CA ILE A 127 -7.41 1.00 -1.93
C ILE A 127 -8.73 0.81 -1.21
N LEU A 128 -9.32 1.89 -0.71
CA LEU A 128 -10.68 1.87 -0.18
C LEU A 128 -11.66 2.15 -1.32
N SER A 129 -12.46 1.15 -1.68
CA SER A 129 -13.55 1.28 -2.64
C SER A 129 -14.88 1.49 -1.90
N PRO A 130 -15.70 2.49 -2.25
CA PRO A 130 -16.97 2.72 -1.57
C PRO A 130 -18.04 1.65 -1.90
N ASP A 131 -17.84 0.92 -2.99
CA ASP A 131 -18.69 -0.20 -3.44
C ASP A 131 -17.85 -1.31 -4.09
N GLU A 132 -18.49 -2.43 -4.38
CA GLU A 132 -17.92 -3.50 -5.18
C GLU A 132 -18.06 -3.13 -6.66
N ARG A 133 -16.98 -3.23 -7.43
CA ARG A 133 -16.97 -2.87 -8.85
C ARG A 133 -15.89 -3.61 -9.63
N THR A 134 -16.14 -3.76 -10.92
CA THR A 134 -15.12 -4.09 -11.91
C THR A 134 -14.58 -2.78 -12.49
N THR A 135 -13.26 -2.64 -12.57
CA THR A 135 -12.61 -1.48 -13.17
C THR A 135 -11.30 -1.88 -13.86
N THR A 136 -10.60 -0.93 -14.47
CA THR A 136 -9.30 -1.15 -15.12
C THR A 136 -8.20 -0.43 -14.35
N MET A 137 -7.10 -1.14 -14.11
CA MET A 137 -5.83 -0.51 -13.74
C MET A 137 -4.91 -0.41 -14.96
N TYR A 138 -4.03 0.59 -14.94
CA TYR A 138 -3.11 0.91 -16.03
C TYR A 138 -1.66 0.87 -15.54
N PRO A 139 -1.06 -0.32 -15.40
CA PRO A 139 0.34 -0.46 -15.00
C PRO A 139 1.28 -0.03 -16.13
N SER A 140 2.35 0.66 -15.75
CA SER A 140 3.51 0.93 -16.58
C SER A 140 4.75 0.55 -15.79
N HIS A 141 5.67 -0.18 -16.40
CA HIS A 141 6.87 -0.69 -15.73
C HIS A 141 8.01 -0.92 -16.71
N ASP A 142 9.22 -1.04 -16.13
CA ASP A 142 10.41 -1.43 -16.87
C ASP A 142 10.43 -2.95 -17.18
N ASP A 143 11.51 -3.68 -16.94
CA ASP A 143 11.73 -5.02 -17.48
C ASP A 143 10.62 -6.06 -17.23
N TYR A 144 10.09 -6.13 -16.01
CA TYR A 144 9.16 -7.18 -15.58
C TYR A 144 8.30 -6.73 -14.41
N ALA A 145 7.00 -7.03 -14.43
CA ALA A 145 6.15 -6.80 -13.26
C ALA A 145 5.09 -7.88 -13.02
N GLU A 146 4.81 -8.09 -11.74
CA GLU A 146 3.68 -8.86 -11.24
C GLU A 146 2.88 -8.00 -10.25
N ILE A 147 1.55 -8.12 -10.31
CA ILE A 147 0.66 -7.44 -9.39
C ILE A 147 -0.32 -8.45 -8.82
N TRP A 148 -0.47 -8.43 -7.49
CA TRP A 148 -1.50 -9.16 -6.76
C TRP A 148 -2.50 -8.19 -6.15
N LEU A 149 -3.77 -8.56 -6.18
CA LEU A 149 -4.88 -7.85 -5.58
C LEU A 149 -5.66 -8.84 -4.72
N ASN A 150 -5.86 -8.54 -3.45
CA ASN A 150 -6.66 -9.35 -2.52
C ASN A 150 -6.26 -10.85 -2.50
N GLY A 151 -4.96 -11.14 -2.58
CA GLY A 151 -4.44 -12.51 -2.57
C GLY A 151 -4.51 -13.23 -3.93
N SER A 152 -4.85 -12.55 -5.02
CA SER A 152 -4.88 -13.13 -6.37
C SER A 152 -3.91 -12.40 -7.29
N LYS A 153 -3.12 -13.13 -8.08
CA LYS A 153 -2.28 -12.50 -9.12
C LYS A 153 -3.20 -12.02 -10.24
N VAL A 154 -3.18 -10.71 -10.52
CA VAL A 154 -4.03 -10.07 -11.55
C VAL A 154 -3.20 -9.56 -12.73
N TYR A 155 -1.88 -9.39 -12.56
CA TYR A 155 -0.97 -8.93 -13.60
C TYR A 155 0.31 -9.76 -13.59
N ASP A 156 0.80 -10.11 -14.77
CA ASP A 156 2.04 -10.86 -15.00
C ASP A 156 2.54 -10.50 -16.41
N ASN A 157 3.43 -9.52 -16.49
CA ASN A 157 3.95 -9.03 -17.76
C ASN A 157 5.49 -9.06 -17.76
N PRO A 158 6.10 -9.95 -18.57
CA PRO A 158 7.54 -10.08 -18.65
C PRO A 158 8.20 -9.15 -19.67
N ALA A 159 7.46 -8.14 -20.16
CA ALA A 159 7.95 -7.24 -21.19
C ALA A 159 7.82 -5.78 -20.77
N TRP A 160 8.92 -5.05 -20.98
CA TRP A 160 9.01 -3.60 -20.88
C TRP A 160 7.83 -2.89 -21.56
N THR A 161 7.22 -1.95 -20.84
CA THR A 161 6.11 -1.15 -21.37
C THR A 161 6.53 -0.06 -22.35
N GLY A 162 7.84 0.21 -22.51
CA GLY A 162 8.37 1.13 -23.52
C GLY A 162 8.47 2.60 -23.09
N GLY A 163 8.24 2.92 -21.82
CA GLY A 163 8.44 4.25 -21.25
C GLY A 163 7.60 4.49 -19.99
N VAL A 164 8.03 5.44 -19.14
CA VAL A 164 7.53 5.65 -17.76
C VAL A 164 6.02 5.61 -17.57
N ARG A 165 5.25 6.13 -18.52
CA ARG A 165 3.79 6.22 -18.43
C ARG A 165 3.10 5.58 -19.63
N ASN A 166 3.81 4.73 -20.35
CA ASN A 166 3.26 3.99 -21.47
C ASN A 166 2.60 2.72 -20.94
N VAL A 167 1.36 2.46 -21.37
CA VAL A 167 0.58 1.32 -20.88
C VAL A 167 0.33 0.38 -22.04
N THR A 168 0.92 -0.81 -21.97
CA THR A 168 0.79 -1.85 -23.01
C THR A 168 -0.30 -2.86 -22.70
N THR A 169 -0.59 -3.07 -21.41
CA THR A 169 -1.55 -4.08 -20.93
C THR A 169 -2.47 -3.48 -19.86
N PRO A 170 -3.48 -2.65 -20.23
CA PRO A 170 -4.56 -2.30 -19.32
C PRO A 170 -5.21 -3.58 -18.79
N THR A 171 -5.48 -3.63 -17.49
CA THR A 171 -5.89 -4.87 -16.82
C THR A 171 -7.17 -4.65 -16.04
N GLU A 172 -8.22 -5.40 -16.41
CA GLU A 172 -9.47 -5.43 -15.67
C GLU A 172 -9.26 -6.12 -14.31
N ILE A 173 -9.80 -5.52 -13.26
CA ILE A 173 -9.71 -5.98 -11.88
C ILE A 173 -11.06 -5.86 -11.19
N GLU A 174 -11.25 -6.68 -10.16
CA GLU A 174 -12.43 -6.64 -9.29
C GLU A 174 -12.04 -6.05 -7.93
N LEU A 175 -12.68 -4.94 -7.55
CA LEU A 175 -12.58 -4.34 -6.23
C LEU A 175 -13.78 -4.77 -5.39
N ILE A 176 -13.53 -5.20 -4.16
CA ILE A 176 -14.58 -5.39 -3.16
C ILE A 176 -14.91 -4.07 -2.48
N GLN A 177 -16.14 -3.94 -1.96
CA GLN A 177 -16.47 -2.83 -1.09
C GLN A 177 -15.56 -2.83 0.14
N GLY A 178 -15.00 -1.67 0.47
CA GLY A 178 -14.06 -1.49 1.56
C GLY A 178 -12.62 -1.68 1.12
N GLU A 179 -11.86 -2.46 1.89
CA GLU A 179 -10.41 -2.55 1.74
C GLU A 179 -9.97 -3.52 0.65
N ASN A 180 -9.15 -3.03 -0.27
CA ASN A 180 -8.47 -3.82 -1.27
C ASN A 180 -6.96 -3.60 -1.11
N PHE A 181 -6.19 -4.67 -1.06
CA PHE A 181 -4.73 -4.59 -0.90
C PHE A 181 -4.06 -5.01 -2.21
N LEU A 182 -3.25 -4.12 -2.74
CA LEU A 182 -2.49 -4.34 -3.96
C LEU A 182 -1.01 -4.47 -3.60
N HIS A 183 -0.36 -5.52 -4.08
CA HIS A 183 1.09 -5.67 -4.03
C HIS A 183 1.64 -5.63 -5.45
N TYR A 184 2.60 -4.74 -5.68
CA TYR A 184 3.29 -4.55 -6.95
C TYR A 184 4.75 -4.96 -6.77
N LYS A 185 5.19 -5.95 -7.55
CA LYS A 185 6.58 -6.38 -7.66
C LYS A 185 7.11 -6.02 -9.04
N CYS A 186 8.27 -5.39 -9.11
CA CYS A 186 8.95 -5.12 -10.37
C CYS A 186 10.41 -5.56 -10.29
N GLY A 187 10.86 -6.35 -11.25
CA GLY A 187 12.25 -6.80 -11.35
C GLY A 187 13.01 -5.95 -12.37
N GLU A 188 14.23 -5.54 -12.02
CA GLU A 188 15.08 -4.70 -12.87
C GLU A 188 16.39 -5.44 -13.23
N GLY A 189 16.74 -5.44 -14.51
CA GLY A 189 17.95 -6.04 -15.07
C GLY A 189 19.06 -5.04 -15.36
N GLY A 190 18.73 -3.86 -15.84
CA GLY A 190 19.60 -2.70 -15.93
C GLY A 190 19.13 -1.66 -16.95
N GLY A 191 19.47 -0.40 -16.71
CA GLY A 191 19.09 0.73 -17.56
C GLY A 191 18.19 1.73 -16.85
N GLY A 192 16.96 1.90 -17.36
CA GLY A 192 15.91 2.61 -16.63
C GLY A 192 15.39 1.74 -15.49
N ASP A 193 14.62 2.31 -14.58
CA ASP A 193 14.01 1.55 -13.49
C ASP A 193 12.74 2.25 -13.00
N TYR A 194 11.59 1.89 -13.54
CA TYR A 194 10.33 2.54 -13.16
C TYR A 194 9.18 1.58 -12.94
N ILE A 195 8.30 1.99 -12.03
CA ILE A 195 6.91 1.53 -11.97
C ILE A 195 5.99 2.73 -11.89
N ASN A 196 4.81 2.57 -12.46
CA ASN A 196 3.75 3.56 -12.43
C ASN A 196 2.40 2.84 -12.49
N LEU A 197 1.41 3.38 -11.80
CA LEU A 197 0.05 2.85 -11.75
C LEU A 197 -0.95 3.99 -11.66
N ARG A 198 -2.05 3.87 -12.40
CA ARG A 198 -3.26 4.65 -12.23
C ARG A 198 -4.49 3.75 -12.44
N PHE A 199 -5.67 4.25 -12.10
CA PHE A 199 -6.94 3.56 -12.33
C PHE A 199 -7.67 4.17 -13.54
N ASP A 200 -8.87 3.65 -13.82
CA ASP A 200 -9.77 4.21 -14.81
C ASP A 200 -10.15 5.64 -14.44
N GLU A 201 -10.27 6.54 -15.42
CA GLU A 201 -10.57 7.96 -15.17
C GLU A 201 -11.86 8.19 -14.39
N THR A 202 -12.77 7.20 -14.39
CA THR A 202 -14.02 7.25 -13.64
C THR A 202 -13.87 6.93 -12.14
N ASP A 203 -12.78 6.28 -11.71
CA ASP A 203 -12.52 5.86 -10.32
C ASP A 203 -11.99 6.99 -9.42
N THR A 204 -12.56 8.18 -9.53
CA THR A 204 -12.15 9.36 -8.76
C THR A 204 -12.51 9.31 -7.27
N ASP A 205 -13.33 8.34 -6.87
CA ASP A 205 -13.86 8.16 -5.52
C ASP A 205 -13.09 7.14 -4.66
N LEU A 206 -12.11 6.44 -5.24
CA LEU A 206 -11.23 5.56 -4.49
C LEU A 206 -10.35 6.36 -3.54
N GLN A 207 -10.12 5.84 -2.34
CA GLN A 207 -9.19 6.44 -1.39
C GLN A 207 -7.95 5.56 -1.26
N ILE A 208 -6.78 6.09 -1.64
CA ILE A 208 -5.55 5.30 -1.77
C ILE A 208 -4.55 5.68 -0.67
N ALA A 209 -3.98 4.65 -0.03
CA ALA A 209 -2.91 4.77 0.96
C ALA A 209 -1.63 4.02 0.51
N PRO A 210 -0.42 4.48 0.91
CA PRO A 210 -0.18 5.48 1.96
C PRO A 210 -0.74 6.86 1.65
N THR A 211 -1.27 7.54 2.66
CA THR A 211 -1.87 8.87 2.50
C THR A 211 -0.82 9.94 2.16
N LEU A 212 -1.26 11.14 1.79
CA LEU A 212 -0.41 12.31 1.54
C LEU A 212 0.38 12.80 2.76
N ASP A 213 0.09 12.30 3.96
CA ASP A 213 0.91 12.47 5.17
C ASP A 213 1.70 11.20 5.55
N GLY A 214 1.74 10.19 4.68
CA GLY A 214 2.58 8.99 4.81
C GLY A 214 1.97 7.87 5.66
N GLN A 215 0.68 7.93 6.00
CA GLN A 215 0.02 6.92 6.82
C GLN A 215 -0.35 5.71 5.96
N PHE A 216 0.19 4.55 6.32
CA PHE A 216 -0.24 3.26 5.77
C PHE A 216 -0.77 2.35 6.88
N LEU A 217 0.09 1.90 7.79
CA LEU A 217 -0.32 0.98 8.87
C LEU A 217 -1.35 1.60 9.82
N ASN A 218 -1.33 2.92 9.98
CA ASN A 218 -2.27 3.63 10.85
C ASN A 218 -3.68 3.70 10.24
N VAL A 219 -3.80 3.72 8.91
CA VAL A 219 -5.11 3.61 8.24
C VAL A 219 -5.66 2.18 8.26
N LEU A 220 -4.81 1.17 8.54
CA LEU A 220 -5.23 -0.22 8.75
C LEU A 220 -5.84 -0.45 10.14
N THR A 221 -5.81 0.54 11.03
CA THR A 221 -6.56 0.46 12.29
C THR A 221 -8.01 0.86 12.03
N PRO A 222 -9.02 0.18 12.62
CA PRO A 222 -10.40 0.48 12.29
C PRO A 222 -10.72 1.94 12.66
N VAL A 223 -10.85 2.81 11.65
CA VAL A 223 -11.77 3.93 11.76
C VAL A 223 -13.15 3.28 11.92
N GLU A 224 -13.72 3.41 13.11
CA GLU A 224 -15.10 3.05 13.41
C GLU A 224 -15.99 3.38 12.20
N PRO A 225 -16.74 2.41 11.63
CA PRO A 225 -17.60 2.70 10.51
C PRO A 225 -18.57 3.80 10.92
N ARG A 226 -18.62 4.87 10.13
CA ARG A 226 -19.45 6.07 10.36
C ARG A 226 -20.97 5.81 10.45
N ASN A 227 -21.41 4.56 10.46
CA ASN A 227 -22.80 4.10 10.52
C ASN A 227 -23.00 2.83 11.37
N LYS A 228 -22.17 2.56 12.40
CA LYS A 228 -22.57 1.54 13.38
C LYS A 228 -23.80 2.01 14.16
N VAL A 229 -24.92 1.35 13.88
CA VAL A 229 -26.10 1.31 14.73
C VAL A 229 -25.62 1.09 16.16
N THR A 230 -26.00 2.01 17.05
CA THR A 230 -25.74 1.97 18.49
C THR A 230 -25.97 0.57 19.05
N THR A 231 -24.89 -0.20 19.27
CA THR A 231 -25.01 -1.47 19.99
C THR A 231 -25.42 -1.18 21.42
N THR A 232 -26.66 -1.56 21.71
CA THR A 232 -27.42 -1.36 22.95
C THR A 232 -26.83 -2.18 24.10
N TRP A 233 -25.62 -1.87 24.54
CA TRP A 233 -25.05 -2.41 25.80
C TRP A 233 -25.25 -1.47 26.98
N ALA A 234 -25.60 -0.21 26.72
CA ALA A 234 -25.83 0.81 27.74
C ALA A 234 -27.17 0.67 28.50
N ASP A 235 -28.17 -0.05 27.95
CA ASP A 235 -29.50 -0.16 28.57
C ASP A 235 -29.66 -1.35 29.53
N ILE A 236 -28.68 -2.26 29.61
CA ILE A 236 -28.74 -3.41 30.52
C ILE A 236 -28.39 -3.03 31.97
N LYS A 237 -27.80 -1.85 32.22
CA LYS A 237 -27.43 -1.40 33.57
C LYS A 237 -28.47 -0.50 34.26
N ARG A 238 -29.68 -0.38 33.70
CA ARG A 238 -30.85 0.21 34.40
C ARG A 238 -31.86 -0.87 34.76
N LYS A 239 -31.48 -1.75 35.68
CA LYS A 239 -32.41 -2.43 36.59
C LYS A 239 -31.81 -2.46 37.97
#